data_AF-A0A811PSF5-F1
#
_entry.id   AF-A0A811PSF5-F1
#
_cell.length_a   1.000
_cell.length_b   1.000
_cell.length_c   1.000
_cell.angle_alpha   90.00
_cell.angle_beta   90.00
_cell.angle_gamma   90.00
#
_symmetry.space_group_name_H-M   'P 1'
#
loop_
_entity.id
_entity.type
_entity.pdbx_description
1 polymer ?
#
loop_
_entity_poly.entity_id
_entity_poly.type
_entity_poly.pdbx_seq_one_letter_code
_entity_poly.pdbx_strand_id
1 'polypeptide(L)'
;MCETPKDANPKVPPDSDFELSAVAVPIHSSPSSARPPSGHPRAQCGPHPVVWRPPSGHPRSQPKPQKPAATDDTSKEPIEKSSVPPPKKRIDINEPRICKNKGCGKSYKEKDNHDSACDYHPGPAVFHDRMRGWKCCDVHVKEFDEFMEIPPCTKGWHNADAV
;
A
#
# COMPACT_ATOMS: atom_id res chain seq x y z
N MET A 1 44.89 -59.90 17.22
CA MET A 1 44.12 -59.13 18.22
C MET A 1 44.22 -57.67 17.85
N CYS A 2 43.12 -57.00 17.54
CA CYS A 2 43.04 -55.54 17.57
C CYS A 2 41.65 -55.16 18.08
N GLU A 3 41.66 -54.43 19.19
CA GLU A 3 40.56 -54.18 20.09
C GLU A 3 39.66 -53.04 19.60
N THR A 4 38.37 -53.13 19.91
CA THR A 4 37.39 -52.04 19.82
C THR A 4 37.77 -50.88 20.74
N PRO A 5 37.46 -49.63 20.33
CA PRO A 5 37.05 -48.66 21.34
C PRO A 5 35.81 -47.84 20.95
N LYS A 6 34.81 -47.98 21.83
CA LYS A 6 34.27 -46.90 22.68
C LYS A 6 33.23 -45.96 22.05
N ASP A 7 31.99 -46.35 22.26
CA ASP A 7 30.79 -45.51 22.23
C ASP A 7 31.00 -44.18 22.98
N ALA A 8 30.93 -43.07 22.26
CA ALA A 8 30.80 -41.74 22.84
C ALA A 8 29.34 -41.28 22.74
N ASN A 9 28.67 -41.34 23.89
CA ASN A 9 27.36 -40.80 24.17
C ASN A 9 27.29 -39.27 23.90
N PRO A 10 26.44 -38.77 23.00
CA PRO A 10 26.20 -37.34 22.87
C PRO A 10 25.35 -36.84 24.05
N LYS A 11 25.98 -36.00 24.87
CA LYS A 11 25.40 -35.25 25.98
C LYS A 11 24.23 -34.38 25.48
N VAL A 12 23.01 -34.85 25.71
CA VAL A 12 21.78 -34.03 25.63
C VAL A 12 21.77 -33.11 26.86
N PRO A 13 21.64 -31.79 26.72
CA PRO A 13 21.21 -30.94 27.83
C PRO A 13 19.68 -30.85 27.85
N PRO A 14 18.99 -31.33 28.89
CA PRO A 14 17.60 -30.98 29.09
C PRO A 14 17.46 -29.83 30.10
N ASP A 15 16.46 -28.98 29.79
CA ASP A 15 15.71 -28.11 30.69
C ASP A 15 16.33 -26.75 31.07
N SER A 16 16.14 -25.76 30.19
CA SER A 16 16.08 -24.36 30.60
C SER A 16 14.77 -24.12 31.35
N ASP A 17 14.90 -23.99 32.66
CA ASP A 17 13.90 -23.55 33.62
C ASP A 17 13.41 -22.13 33.27
N PHE A 18 12.31 -22.03 32.50
CA PHE A 18 11.58 -20.78 32.30
C PHE A 18 10.49 -20.71 33.37
N GLU A 19 10.87 -20.19 34.53
CA GLU A 19 9.99 -19.76 35.61
C GLU A 19 8.88 -18.85 35.07
N LEU A 20 7.72 -19.45 34.81
CA LEU A 20 6.45 -18.77 34.58
C LEU A 20 5.95 -18.24 35.92
N SER A 21 6.50 -17.11 36.35
CA SER A 21 5.89 -16.31 37.42
C SER A 21 4.60 -15.67 36.90
N ALA A 22 3.51 -16.40 37.11
CA ALA A 22 2.16 -15.88 37.03
C ALA A 22 1.95 -14.88 38.19
N VAL A 23 1.93 -13.58 37.89
CA VAL A 23 1.32 -12.60 38.79
C VAL A 23 0.23 -11.83 38.04
N ALA A 24 -0.95 -11.92 38.64
CA ALA A 24 -2.26 -11.48 38.20
C ALA A 24 -2.32 -10.10 37.52
N VAL A 25 -2.92 -10.05 36.34
CA VAL A 25 -3.53 -8.84 35.78
C VAL A 25 -4.95 -8.69 36.33
N PRO A 26 -5.30 -7.57 36.99
CA PRO A 26 -6.67 -7.29 37.39
C PRO A 26 -7.52 -6.89 36.16
N ILE A 27 -8.08 -7.90 35.51
CA ILE A 27 -9.52 -8.16 35.51
C ILE A 27 -10.44 -6.92 35.77
N HIS A 28 -10.94 -6.37 34.65
CA HIS A 28 -12.22 -5.69 34.39
C HIS A 28 -12.74 -4.55 35.29
N SER A 29 -12.98 -3.39 34.67
CA SER A 29 -14.28 -2.66 34.72
C SER A 29 -14.33 -1.52 33.70
N SER A 30 -15.08 -1.72 32.61
CA SER A 30 -15.60 -0.65 31.75
C SER A 30 -16.91 -0.14 32.30
N PRO A 31 -17.11 1.19 32.40
CA PRO A 31 -18.45 1.76 32.28
C PRO A 31 -18.64 2.38 30.89
N SER A 32 -19.45 1.69 30.10
CA SER A 32 -20.18 2.21 28.95
C SER A 32 -21.00 3.44 29.38
N SER A 33 -20.80 4.58 28.73
CA SER A 33 -21.76 5.68 28.73
C SER A 33 -22.12 6.00 27.29
N ALA A 34 -23.07 5.22 26.79
CA ALA A 34 -23.86 5.58 25.63
C ALA A 34 -24.75 6.79 25.98
N ARG A 35 -24.52 7.91 25.29
CA ARG A 35 -25.51 9.00 25.17
C ARG A 35 -26.13 8.92 23.77
N PRO A 36 -27.46 8.78 23.65
CA PRO A 36 -28.13 8.94 22.36
C PRO A 36 -28.28 10.44 22.04
N PRO A 37 -27.90 10.92 20.84
CA PRO A 37 -28.41 12.19 20.36
C PRO A 37 -29.90 12.05 20.04
N SER A 38 -30.68 12.94 20.64
CA SER A 38 -32.07 13.22 20.34
C SER A 38 -32.30 13.38 18.83
N GLY A 39 -33.26 12.62 18.31
CA GLY A 39 -33.70 12.71 16.93
C GLY A 39 -34.21 14.09 16.56
N HIS A 40 -33.81 14.54 15.37
CA HIS A 40 -34.56 15.54 14.62
C HIS A 40 -35.18 14.84 13.39
N PRO A 41 -36.43 15.17 13.04
CA PRO A 41 -37.20 14.46 12.02
C PRO A 41 -36.60 14.62 10.62
N ARG A 42 -36.62 13.49 9.92
CA ARG A 42 -36.30 13.27 8.51
C ARG A 42 -37.09 14.22 7.61
N ALA A 43 -36.46 15.30 7.14
CA ALA A 43 -36.96 16.07 6.01
C ALA A 43 -36.88 15.18 4.76
N GLN A 44 -38.04 14.76 4.29
CA GLN A 44 -38.22 14.01 3.06
C GLN A 44 -38.11 15.00 1.89
N CYS A 45 -36.93 15.10 1.28
CA CYS A 45 -36.82 15.71 -0.04
C CYS A 45 -37.21 14.65 -1.06
N GLY A 46 -38.46 14.71 -1.54
CA GLY A 46 -38.89 13.92 -2.69
C GLY A 46 -38.11 14.31 -3.96
N PRO A 47 -38.09 13.45 -4.99
CA PRO A 47 -37.38 13.73 -6.23
C PRO A 47 -38.07 14.88 -6.98
N HIS A 48 -37.42 16.05 -7.01
CA HIS A 48 -37.78 17.10 -7.96
C HIS A 48 -37.36 16.66 -9.37
N PRO A 49 -38.22 16.79 -10.39
CA PRO A 49 -37.81 16.54 -11.76
C PRO A 49 -36.71 17.53 -12.16
N VAL A 50 -35.55 16.96 -12.52
CA VAL A 50 -34.41 17.66 -13.13
C VAL A 50 -34.85 18.26 -14.47
N VAL A 51 -35.25 19.54 -14.46
CA VAL A 51 -35.27 20.36 -15.66
C VAL A 51 -33.82 20.80 -15.93
N TRP A 52 -33.21 20.13 -16.90
CA TRP A 52 -31.90 20.49 -17.46
C TRP A 52 -32.07 21.78 -18.28
N ARG A 53 -31.76 22.94 -17.69
CA ARG A 53 -31.60 24.21 -18.42
C ARG A 53 -30.11 24.42 -18.71
N PRO A 54 -29.68 24.49 -19.99
CA PRO A 54 -28.32 24.87 -20.33
C PRO A 54 -28.12 26.39 -20.13
N PRO A 55 -27.05 26.86 -19.47
CA PRO A 55 -26.70 28.27 -19.48
C PRO A 55 -26.00 28.64 -20.80
N SER A 56 -26.67 29.48 -21.58
CA SER A 56 -26.11 30.21 -22.71
C SER A 56 -24.92 31.07 -22.24
N GLY A 57 -23.83 31.02 -23.01
CA GLY A 57 -22.50 31.41 -22.57
C GLY A 57 -22.23 32.89 -22.35
N HIS A 58 -21.06 33.13 -21.75
CA HIS A 58 -20.25 34.34 -21.90
C HIS A 58 -18.79 33.89 -22.08
N PRO A 59 -18.02 34.47 -23.01
CA PRO A 59 -16.64 34.06 -23.27
C PRO A 59 -15.74 34.61 -22.16
N ARG A 60 -15.20 33.73 -21.32
CA ARG A 60 -14.18 34.13 -20.33
C ARG A 60 -12.80 34.08 -20.98
N SER A 61 -12.18 35.24 -21.06
CA SER A 61 -10.88 35.55 -21.64
C SER A 61 -9.76 34.57 -21.26
N GLN A 62 -8.97 34.21 -22.27
CA GLN A 62 -7.74 33.43 -22.17
C GLN A 62 -6.69 34.07 -21.25
N PRO A 63 -5.93 33.28 -20.47
CA PRO A 63 -4.57 33.61 -20.10
C PRO A 63 -3.57 33.12 -21.16
N LYS A 64 -2.64 34.03 -21.47
CA LYS A 64 -1.53 33.98 -22.42
C LYS A 64 -0.70 32.67 -22.38
N PRO A 65 -0.34 32.07 -23.54
CA PRO A 65 0.66 31.02 -23.62
C PRO A 65 2.07 31.59 -23.45
N GLN A 66 2.85 31.08 -22.49
CA GLN A 66 4.30 31.29 -22.45
C GLN A 66 4.98 30.17 -23.24
N LYS A 67 5.72 30.58 -24.27
CA LYS A 67 6.52 29.75 -25.18
C LYS A 67 7.84 29.31 -24.49
N PRO A 68 8.41 28.14 -24.87
CA PRO A 68 9.53 27.50 -24.18
C PRO A 68 10.91 27.90 -24.75
N ALA A 69 11.95 27.61 -23.98
CA ALA A 69 13.33 27.39 -24.43
C ALA A 69 13.75 26.05 -23.78
N ALA A 70 13.97 24.94 -24.51
CA ALA A 70 15.15 24.59 -25.33
C ALA A 70 16.44 24.72 -24.49
N THR A 71 17.28 23.71 -24.26
CA THR A 71 17.76 22.55 -25.07
C THR A 71 18.14 21.39 -24.10
N ASP A 72 18.33 20.12 -24.46
CA ASP A 72 19.13 19.60 -25.55
C ASP A 72 18.70 18.18 -25.96
N ASP A 73 18.94 17.93 -27.24
CA ASP A 73 18.66 16.76 -28.03
C ASP A 73 19.71 15.67 -27.77
N THR A 74 19.28 14.43 -27.53
CA THR A 74 20.05 13.32 -28.10
C THR A 74 19.12 12.16 -28.46
N SER A 75 18.81 12.14 -29.75
CA SER A 75 18.07 11.09 -30.42
C SER A 75 18.97 9.87 -30.64
N LYS A 76 18.52 8.68 -30.18
CA LYS A 76 18.57 7.44 -30.96
C LYS A 76 17.74 6.33 -30.31
N GLU A 77 16.52 6.17 -30.80
CA GLU A 77 15.95 4.83 -30.99
C GLU A 77 16.70 4.13 -32.13
N PRO A 78 16.88 2.81 -32.02
CA PRO A 78 16.33 1.94 -33.07
C PRO A 78 15.17 1.09 -32.53
N ILE A 79 13.99 1.32 -33.08
CA ILE A 79 12.85 0.41 -33.03
C ILE A 79 13.23 -0.84 -33.82
N GLU A 80 13.58 -1.92 -33.12
CA GLU A 80 13.46 -3.26 -33.69
C GLU A 80 12.13 -3.86 -33.25
N LYS A 81 11.21 -3.92 -34.22
CA LYS A 81 9.98 -4.72 -34.16
C LYS A 81 10.36 -6.19 -33.98
N SER A 82 10.41 -6.64 -32.73
CA SER A 82 10.37 -8.07 -32.42
C SER A 82 9.01 -8.42 -31.85
N SER A 83 8.12 -8.79 -32.78
CA SER A 83 6.82 -9.38 -32.53
C SER A 83 7.00 -10.77 -31.92
N VAL A 84 7.09 -10.83 -30.59
CA VAL A 84 6.81 -12.07 -29.84
C VAL A 84 5.94 -11.68 -28.64
N PRO A 85 4.65 -12.08 -28.57
CA PRO A 85 3.90 -11.94 -27.34
C PRO A 85 4.67 -12.68 -26.24
N PRO A 86 5.00 -12.03 -25.10
CA PRO A 86 5.82 -12.66 -24.09
C PRO A 86 5.12 -13.94 -23.61
N PRO A 87 5.81 -15.08 -23.59
CA PRO A 87 5.22 -16.31 -23.07
C PRO A 87 4.74 -16.03 -21.65
N LYS A 88 3.48 -16.37 -21.37
CA LYS A 88 2.89 -16.31 -20.03
C LYS A 88 3.83 -17.03 -19.08
N LYS A 89 4.66 -16.28 -18.35
CA LYS A 89 5.69 -16.83 -17.49
C LYS A 89 4.95 -17.57 -16.38
N ARG A 90 5.11 -18.89 -16.34
CA ARG A 90 4.75 -19.70 -15.18
C ARG A 90 5.44 -19.04 -13.99
N ILE A 91 4.65 -18.43 -13.10
CA ILE A 91 5.20 -17.80 -11.90
C ILE A 91 5.78 -18.93 -11.06
N ASP A 92 7.11 -18.97 -10.94
CA ASP A 92 7.77 -19.87 -9.99
C ASP A 92 7.39 -19.43 -8.57
N ILE A 93 6.74 -20.31 -7.83
CA ILE A 93 6.14 -20.01 -6.52
C ILE A 93 7.20 -19.75 -5.44
N ASN A 94 8.43 -20.22 -5.64
CA ASN A 94 9.51 -20.16 -4.66
C ASN A 94 10.51 -19.02 -4.92
N GLU A 95 10.51 -18.46 -6.13
CA GLU A 95 11.40 -17.37 -6.51
C GLU A 95 11.00 -16.05 -5.82
N PRO A 96 11.95 -15.35 -5.15
CA PRO A 96 11.67 -14.05 -4.55
C PRO A 96 11.46 -12.99 -5.64
N ARG A 97 10.39 -12.22 -5.50
CA ARG A 97 10.02 -11.08 -6.36
C ARG A 97 9.91 -9.81 -5.55
N ILE A 98 10.10 -8.66 -6.20
CA ILE A 98 9.96 -7.35 -5.54
C ILE A 98 8.55 -6.82 -5.74
N CYS A 99 7.89 -6.47 -4.63
CA CYS A 99 6.59 -5.82 -4.67
C CYS A 99 6.71 -4.39 -5.19
N LYS A 100 5.93 -4.06 -6.21
CA LYS A 100 5.82 -2.73 -6.83
C LYS A 100 4.62 -1.93 -6.35
N ASN A 101 3.83 -2.47 -5.42
CA ASN A 101 2.79 -1.67 -4.75
C ASN A 101 3.42 -0.49 -4.02
N LYS A 102 2.75 0.66 -4.09
CA LYS A 102 3.25 1.94 -3.58
C LYS A 102 3.36 1.90 -2.06
N GLY A 103 4.56 2.19 -1.53
CA GLY A 103 4.85 2.09 -0.09
C GLY A 103 5.23 0.69 0.41
N CYS A 104 5.28 -0.34 -0.45
CA CYS A 104 5.73 -1.67 -0.05
C CYS A 104 7.22 -1.92 -0.33
N GLY A 105 7.62 -2.12 -1.60
CA GLY A 105 9.02 -2.35 -1.99
C GLY A 105 9.68 -3.62 -1.45
N LYS A 106 8.96 -4.48 -0.71
CA LYS A 106 9.51 -5.68 -0.06
C LYS A 106 9.72 -6.81 -1.06
N SER A 107 10.70 -7.68 -0.80
CA SER A 107 10.82 -8.97 -1.49
C SER A 107 9.83 -9.98 -0.90
N TYR A 108 9.13 -10.73 -1.75
CA TYR A 108 8.14 -11.72 -1.36
C TYR A 108 8.20 -12.96 -2.27
N LYS A 109 7.69 -14.08 -1.76
CA LYS A 109 7.49 -15.31 -2.56
C LYS A 109 6.01 -15.51 -2.77
N GLU A 110 5.61 -16.04 -3.92
CA GLU A 110 4.19 -16.23 -4.24
C GLU A 110 3.51 -17.22 -3.28
N LYS A 111 4.25 -18.19 -2.72
CA LYS A 111 3.72 -19.10 -1.67
C LYS A 111 3.29 -18.40 -0.38
N ASP A 112 3.92 -17.28 -0.05
CA ASP A 112 3.68 -16.54 1.19
C ASP A 112 2.72 -15.35 0.94
N ASN A 113 2.32 -15.13 -0.31
CA ASN A 113 1.43 -14.05 -0.72
C ASN A 113 -0.02 -14.36 -0.35
N HIS A 114 -0.67 -13.41 0.32
CA HIS A 114 -2.06 -13.52 0.78
C HIS A 114 -2.66 -12.11 0.94
N ASP A 115 -3.95 -12.01 1.27
CA ASP A 115 -4.72 -10.76 1.33
C ASP A 115 -4.27 -9.75 2.41
N SER A 116 -3.41 -10.17 3.34
CA SER A 116 -2.80 -9.29 4.34
C SER A 116 -1.28 -9.23 4.29
N ALA A 117 -0.65 -9.77 3.23
CA ALA A 117 0.81 -9.84 3.13
C ALA A 117 1.47 -8.48 2.86
N CYS A 118 0.78 -7.63 2.09
CA CYS A 118 1.30 -6.36 1.62
C CYS A 118 0.54 -5.18 2.23
N ASP A 119 1.24 -4.31 2.94
CA ASP A 119 0.76 -2.97 3.27
C ASP A 119 1.15 -1.99 2.15
N TYR A 120 0.20 -1.26 1.57
CA TYR A 120 0.45 -0.32 0.47
C TYR A 120 -0.62 0.78 0.35
N HIS A 121 -0.38 1.73 -0.55
CA HIS A 121 -1.35 2.73 -1.00
C HIS A 121 -1.95 2.34 -2.36
N PRO A 122 -3.26 2.03 -2.45
CA PRO A 122 -3.90 1.70 -3.73
C PRO A 122 -4.15 2.93 -4.62
N GLY A 123 -4.11 4.14 -4.04
CA GLY A 123 -4.40 5.39 -4.72
C GLY A 123 -3.19 5.97 -5.48
N PRO A 124 -3.42 6.91 -6.41
CA PRO A 124 -2.36 7.75 -6.95
C PRO A 124 -1.83 8.71 -5.88
N ALA A 125 -0.56 9.10 -6.03
CA ALA A 125 0.00 10.23 -5.28
C ALA A 125 -0.62 11.53 -5.83
N VAL A 126 -0.88 12.48 -4.93
CA VAL A 126 -1.53 13.75 -5.22
C VAL A 126 -0.56 14.86 -4.87
N PHE A 127 -0.29 15.75 -5.83
CA PHE A 127 0.59 16.89 -5.67
C PHE A 127 -0.19 18.18 -5.99
N HIS A 128 -0.69 18.88 -4.97
CA HIS A 128 -1.47 20.11 -5.14
C HIS A 128 -1.08 21.16 -4.08
N ASP A 129 -0.97 22.42 -4.49
CA ASP A 129 -0.70 23.58 -3.62
C ASP A 129 0.48 23.38 -2.65
N ARG A 130 1.60 22.85 -3.16
CA ARG A 130 2.80 22.49 -2.39
C ARG A 130 2.58 21.42 -1.32
N MET A 131 1.44 20.76 -1.32
CA MET A 131 1.19 19.56 -0.52
C MET A 131 1.34 18.29 -1.35
N ARG A 132 1.82 17.24 -0.70
CA ARG A 132 2.02 15.91 -1.26
C ARG A 132 1.19 14.93 -0.44
N GLY A 133 0.54 13.97 -1.09
CA GLY A 133 -0.36 13.07 -0.39
C GLY A 133 -0.80 11.88 -1.21
N TRP A 134 -1.70 11.07 -0.64
CA TRP A 134 -2.24 9.88 -1.29
C TRP A 134 -3.75 9.96 -1.41
N LYS A 135 -4.29 9.72 -2.61
CA LYS A 135 -5.75 9.78 -2.83
C LYS A 135 -6.54 8.72 -2.06
N CYS A 136 -5.90 7.61 -1.69
CA CYS A 136 -6.55 6.50 -1.00
C CYS A 136 -6.85 6.76 0.48
N CYS A 137 -6.13 7.67 1.13
CA CYS A 137 -6.34 8.01 2.55
C CYS A 137 -6.50 9.51 2.79
N ASP A 138 -6.45 10.35 1.75
CA ASP A 138 -6.55 11.82 1.80
C ASP A 138 -5.61 12.47 2.84
N VAL A 139 -4.47 11.82 3.12
CA VAL A 139 -3.39 12.36 3.95
C VAL A 139 -2.52 13.26 3.08
N HIS A 140 -2.30 14.50 3.52
CA HIS A 140 -1.52 15.50 2.81
C HIS A 140 -0.50 16.14 3.75
N VAL A 141 0.74 16.23 3.29
CA VAL A 141 1.87 16.78 4.04
C VAL A 141 2.56 17.87 3.24
N LYS A 142 3.19 18.81 3.94
CA LYS A 142 3.88 19.94 3.30
C LYS A 142 5.30 19.59 2.92
N GLU A 143 6.00 18.79 3.72
CA GLU A 143 7.39 18.41 3.47
C GLU A 143 7.48 17.13 2.63
N PHE A 144 8.58 16.96 1.89
CA PHE A 144 8.76 15.79 1.03
C PHE A 144 9.16 14.54 1.82
N ASP A 145 10.01 14.71 2.83
CA ASP A 145 10.45 13.58 3.66
C ASP A 145 9.27 12.98 4.43
N GLU A 146 8.39 13.84 4.96
CA GLU A 146 7.15 13.40 5.61
C GLU A 146 6.23 12.62 4.65
N PHE A 147 6.26 12.93 3.35
CA PHE A 147 5.46 12.20 2.35
C PHE A 147 5.98 10.78 2.14
N MET A 148 7.31 10.58 2.19
CA MET A 148 7.93 9.26 2.10
C MET A 148 7.67 8.41 3.34
N GLU A 149 7.44 9.05 4.50
CA GLU A 149 7.14 8.38 5.77
C GLU A 149 5.65 8.11 6.00
N ILE A 150 4.75 8.56 5.11
CA ILE A 150 3.30 8.30 5.26
C ILE A 150 3.07 6.78 5.33
N PRO A 151 2.43 6.28 6.39
CA PRO A 151 2.20 4.86 6.54
C PRO A 151 1.19 4.34 5.51
N PRO A 152 1.40 3.14 4.95
CA PRO A 152 0.45 2.52 4.04
C PRO A 152 -0.93 2.35 4.69
N CYS A 153 -1.99 2.59 3.91
CA CYS A 153 -3.36 2.63 4.43
C CYS A 153 -4.19 1.38 4.11
N THR A 154 -3.63 0.41 3.37
CA THR A 154 -4.39 -0.75 2.89
C THR A 154 -3.53 -2.01 2.94
N LYS A 155 -4.17 -3.12 3.30
CA LYS A 155 -3.59 -4.47 3.24
C LYS A 155 -4.11 -5.21 2.01
N GLY A 156 -3.26 -6.01 1.38
CA GLY A 156 -3.62 -6.79 0.22
C GLY A 156 -2.52 -7.75 -0.20
N TRP A 157 -2.62 -8.19 -1.45
CA TRP A 157 -1.67 -9.06 -2.10
C TRP A 157 -0.47 -8.24 -2.60
N HIS A 158 0.73 -8.80 -2.51
CA HIS A 158 1.88 -8.25 -3.20
C HIS A 158 1.70 -8.34 -4.72
N ASN A 159 2.21 -7.35 -5.44
CA ASN A 159 2.17 -7.30 -6.90
C ASN A 159 3.57 -6.99 -7.44
N ALA A 160 4.09 -7.81 -8.35
CA ALA A 160 5.40 -7.62 -8.98
C ALA A 160 5.32 -6.86 -10.32
N ASP A 161 4.11 -6.63 -10.83
CA ASP A 161 3.83 -5.85 -12.02
C ASP A 161 3.67 -4.37 -11.64
N ALA A 162 4.15 -3.47 -12.49
CA ALA A 162 3.95 -2.05 -12.26
C ALA A 162 2.50 -1.73 -12.64
N VAL A 163 1.70 -1.28 -11.65
CA VAL A 163 0.30 -0.84 -11.81
C VAL A 163 0.23 0.69 -11.91
#